data_AF-A0A257YE04-F1
#
_entry.id   AF-A0A257YE04-F1
#
_cell.length_a   1.000
_cell.length_b   1.000
_cell.length_c   1.000
_cell.angle_alpha   90.00
_cell.angle_beta   90.00
_cell.angle_gamma   90.00
#
_symmetry.space_group_name_H-M   'P 1'
#
loop_
_entity.id
_entity.type
_entity.pdbx_description
1 polymer ?
#
loop_
_entity_poly.entity_id
_entity_poly.type
_entity_poly.pdbx_seq_one_letter_code
_entity_poly.pdbx_strand_id
1 'polypeptide(L)'
;IESPFITKRRIDELLPAFEGIRRRGIAVTVNTRCPDEHDGEYVRQASDGIQAMQELGVKVLYTVKHHRKLAVIDDVLWEGSLNILSQNDSCEIMRRIVSAKLSYQMIDFIGVSSYLR
;
A
#
# COMPACT_ATOMS: atom_id res chain seq x y z
N ILE A 1 -3.20 2.79 -0.01
CA ILE A 1 -2.72 1.52 -0.62
C ILE A 1 -2.78 0.45 0.46
N GLU A 2 -3.34 -0.72 0.16
CA GLU A 2 -3.31 -1.90 1.02
C GLU A 2 -2.54 -3.01 0.31
N SER A 3 -1.46 -3.48 0.94
CA SER A 3 -0.63 -4.58 0.42
C SER A 3 -0.01 -5.31 1.61
N PRO A 4 -0.32 -6.59 1.84
CA PRO A 4 0.10 -7.31 3.04
C PRO A 4 1.57 -7.74 3.03
N PHE A 5 2.22 -7.72 1.87
CA PHE A 5 3.62 -8.10 1.72
C PHE A 5 4.39 -6.97 1.04
N ILE A 6 5.62 -6.78 1.50
CA ILE A 6 6.57 -5.78 1.02
C ILE A 6 7.86 -6.51 0.65
N THR A 7 8.43 -6.21 -0.51
CA THR A 7 9.78 -6.66 -0.89
C THR A 7 10.64 -5.46 -1.23
N LYS A 8 11.93 -5.54 -0.88
CA LYS A 8 12.86 -4.42 -1.08
C LYS A 8 12.96 -4.02 -2.54
N ARG A 9 13.13 -4.98 -3.45
CA ARG A 9 13.19 -4.75 -4.89
C ARG A 9 11.99 -3.93 -5.39
N ARG A 10 10.78 -4.29 -4.96
CA ARG A 10 9.57 -3.61 -5.41
C ARG A 10 9.42 -2.22 -4.80
N ILE A 11 9.85 -2.02 -3.56
CA ILE A 11 9.91 -0.69 -2.95
C ILE A 11 10.90 0.19 -3.71
N ASP A 12 12.11 -0.29 -4.00
CA ASP A 12 13.12 0.48 -4.74
C ASP A 12 12.60 0.96 -6.11
N GLU A 13 11.79 0.16 -6.79
CA GLU A 13 11.10 0.55 -8.04
C GLU A 13 10.03 1.63 -7.84
N LEU A 14 9.31 1.62 -6.72
CA LEU A 14 8.20 2.53 -6.42
C LEU A 14 8.65 3.82 -5.72
N LEU A 15 9.82 3.83 -5.07
CA LEU A 15 10.33 4.98 -4.31
C LEU A 15 10.38 6.27 -5.14
N PRO A 16 10.87 6.29 -6.40
CA PRO A 16 10.86 7.51 -7.21
C PRO A 16 9.44 8.07 -7.45
N ALA A 17 8.45 7.19 -7.60
CA ALA A 17 7.06 7.59 -7.76
C ALA A 17 6.50 8.17 -6.45
N PHE A 18 6.75 7.52 -5.31
CA PHE A 18 6.36 8.05 -4.00
C PHE A 18 7.03 9.39 -3.72
N GLU A 19 8.32 9.54 -3.98
CA GLU A 19 9.02 10.81 -3.82
C GLU A 19 8.39 11.91 -4.69
N GLY A 20 8.11 11.62 -5.96
CA GLY A 20 7.44 12.56 -6.87
C GLY A 20 6.06 13.01 -6.38
N ILE A 21 5.26 12.08 -5.83
CA ILE A 21 3.94 12.35 -5.26
C ILE A 21 4.08 13.20 -3.97
N ARG A 22 5.00 12.82 -3.08
CA ARG A 22 5.24 13.50 -1.81
C ARG A 22 5.78 14.92 -1.99
N ARG A 23 6.66 15.15 -2.98
CA ARG A 23 7.13 16.51 -3.35
C ARG A 23 6.01 17.44 -3.83
N ARG A 24 4.91 16.89 -4.35
CA ARG A 24 3.71 17.67 -4.73
C ARG A 24 2.76 17.93 -3.55
N GLY A 25 3.14 17.51 -2.34
CA GLY A 25 2.30 17.65 -1.14
C GLY A 25 1.14 16.67 -1.07
N ILE A 26 1.09 15.66 -1.94
CA ILE A 26 0.00 14.67 -1.95
C ILE A 26 0.21 13.68 -0.80
N ALA A 27 -0.84 13.45 -0.02
CA ALA A 27 -0.83 12.49 1.07
C ALA A 27 -0.82 11.05 0.53
N VAL A 28 0.04 10.21 1.10
CA VAL A 28 0.10 8.78 0.79
C VAL A 28 -0.04 8.00 2.08
N THR A 29 -1.01 7.09 2.11
CA THR A 29 -1.21 6.15 3.23
C THR A 29 -1.08 4.73 2.73
N VAL A 30 -0.25 3.94 3.41
CA VAL A 30 -0.03 2.52 3.17
C VAL A 30 -0.51 1.75 4.39
N ASN A 31 -1.37 0.76 4.19
CA ASN A 31 -1.73 -0.24 5.19
C ASN A 31 -1.08 -1.55 4.80
N THR A 32 -0.29 -2.12 5.71
CA THR A 32 0.45 -3.37 5.48
C THR A 32 0.30 -4.29 6.69
N ARG A 33 0.74 -5.53 6.53
CA ARG A 33 0.93 -6.43 7.65
C ARG A 33 2.09 -5.94 8.53
N CYS A 34 1.99 -6.15 9.85
CA CYS A 34 3.10 -5.83 10.74
C CYS A 34 4.35 -6.66 10.37
N PRO A 35 5.56 -6.08 10.29
CA PRO A 35 6.79 -6.83 10.05
C PRO A 35 6.99 -8.00 11.00
N ASP A 36 6.54 -7.87 12.25
CA ASP A 36 6.64 -8.91 13.29
C ASP A 36 5.75 -10.15 13.01
N GLU A 37 4.81 -10.07 12.06
CA GLU A 37 4.04 -11.22 11.58
C GLU A 37 4.70 -11.95 10.40
N HIS A 38 5.86 -11.48 9.94
CA HIS A 38 6.64 -12.14 8.89
C HIS A 38 7.74 -13.02 9.49
N ASP A 39 8.23 -13.97 8.69
CA ASP A 39 9.29 -14.89 9.09
C ASP A 39 10.57 -14.64 8.28
N GLY A 40 11.72 -14.80 8.94
CA GLY A 40 13.03 -14.79 8.30
C GLY A 40 13.35 -13.47 7.58
N GLU A 41 13.79 -13.57 6.33
CA GLU A 41 14.25 -12.42 5.54
C GLU A 41 13.13 -11.42 5.23
N TYR A 42 11.87 -11.87 5.22
CA TYR A 42 10.72 -11.01 4.96
C TYR A 42 10.52 -9.94 6.02
N VAL A 43 10.92 -10.19 7.27
CA VAL A 43 10.90 -9.18 8.35
C VAL A 43 11.80 -8.01 7.97
N ARG A 44 13.03 -8.29 7.55
CA ARG A 44 14.00 -7.26 7.17
C ARG A 44 13.53 -6.48 5.94
N GLN A 45 13.05 -7.18 4.91
CA GLN A 45 12.57 -6.51 3.70
C GLN A 45 11.36 -5.62 3.96
N ALA A 46 10.42 -6.07 4.81
CA ALA A 46 9.28 -5.26 5.22
C ALA A 46 9.72 -4.05 6.01
N SER A 47 10.58 -4.22 7.03
CA SER A 47 11.10 -3.13 7.85
C SER A 47 11.88 -2.10 7.05
N ASP A 48 12.83 -2.52 6.21
CA ASP A 48 13.62 -1.63 5.35
C ASP A 48 12.70 -0.85 4.39
N GLY A 49 11.72 -1.53 3.78
CA GLY A 49 10.77 -0.91 2.87
C GLY A 49 9.82 0.09 3.55
N ILE A 50 9.36 -0.25 4.76
CA ILE A 50 8.53 0.65 5.59
C ILE A 50 9.32 1.89 5.98
N GLN A 51 10.57 1.72 6.44
CA GLN A 51 11.43 2.82 6.82
C GLN A 51 11.63 3.78 5.64
N ALA A 52 11.97 3.27 4.46
CA ALA A 52 12.16 4.09 3.27
C ALA A 52 10.90 4.88 2.88
N MET A 53 9.71 4.26 3.01
CA MET A 53 8.44 4.97 2.77
C MET A 53 8.19 6.06 3.82
N GLN A 54 8.44 5.77 5.10
CA GLN A 54 8.25 6.73 6.19
C GLN A 54 9.21 7.93 6.08
N GLU A 55 10.45 7.72 5.64
CA GLU A 55 11.42 8.79 5.37
C GLU A 55 10.94 9.76 4.28
N LEU A 56 10.12 9.29 3.33
CA LEU A 56 9.43 10.14 2.33
C LEU A 56 8.14 10.79 2.86
N GLY A 57 7.79 10.56 4.12
CA GLY A 57 6.57 11.07 4.75
C GLY A 57 5.31 10.31 4.36
N VAL A 58 5.42 9.05 3.93
CA VAL A 58 4.27 8.16 3.74
C VAL A 58 3.77 7.71 5.11
N LYS A 59 2.44 7.82 5.34
CA LYS A 59 1.80 7.32 6.56
C LYS A 59 1.66 5.79 6.45
N VAL A 60 2.31 5.04 7.32
CA VAL A 60 2.22 3.57 7.35
C VAL A 60 1.35 3.12 8.52
N LEU A 61 0.35 2.30 8.22
CA LEU A 61 -0.57 1.66 9.17
C LEU A 61 -0.33 0.15 9.16
N TYR A 62 -0.60 -0.49 10.29
CA TYR A 62 -0.53 -1.94 10.43
C TYR A 62 -1.91 -2.53 10.70
N THR A 63 -2.24 -3.59 9.97
CA THR A 63 -3.44 -4.39 10.22
C THR A 63 -3.05 -5.86 10.41
N VAL A 64 -3.53 -6.46 11.49
CA VAL A 64 -3.28 -7.89 11.79
C VAL A 64 -4.08 -8.78 10.84
N LYS A 65 -3.52 -9.91 10.40
CA LYS A 65 -4.15 -10.83 9.42
C LYS A 65 -4.59 -10.12 8.13
N HIS A 66 -3.88 -9.06 7.76
CA HIS A 66 -4.16 -8.30 6.57
C HIS A 66 -3.83 -9.12 5.31
N HIS A 67 -4.77 -9.20 4.38
CA HIS A 67 -4.56 -9.90 3.10
C HIS A 67 -5.23 -9.20 1.91
N ARG A 68 -5.80 -8.01 2.14
CA ARG A 68 -6.46 -7.20 1.12
C ARG A 68 -5.42 -6.52 0.24
N LYS A 69 -5.74 -6.37 -1.03
CA LYS A 69 -4.84 -5.87 -2.08
C LYS A 69 -5.61 -4.88 -2.91
N LEU A 70 -5.45 -3.61 -2.58
CA LEU A 70 -6.17 -2.53 -3.22
C LEU A 70 -5.42 -1.21 -3.16
N ALA A 71 -5.76 -0.29 -4.06
CA ALA A 71 -5.34 1.09 -3.99
C ALA A 71 -6.52 1.98 -4.33
N VAL A 72 -6.68 3.05 -3.56
CA VAL A 72 -7.59 4.14 -3.92
C VAL A 72 -6.72 5.34 -4.24
N ILE A 73 -6.89 5.89 -5.44
CA ILE A 73 -6.20 7.07 -5.94
C ILE A 73 -7.29 8.01 -6.43
N ASP A 74 -7.50 9.10 -5.69
CA ASP A 74 -8.64 10.00 -5.90
C ASP A 74 -9.96 9.19 -5.97
N ASP A 75 -10.67 9.29 -7.09
CA ASP A 75 -11.93 8.58 -7.34
C ASP A 75 -11.77 7.21 -8.00
N VAL A 76 -10.54 6.70 -8.12
CA VAL A 76 -10.22 5.43 -8.79
C VAL A 76 -9.84 4.38 -7.77
N LEU A 77 -10.64 3.31 -7.72
CA LEU A 77 -10.36 2.09 -6.97
C LEU A 77 -9.69 1.06 -7.87
N TRP A 78 -8.61 0.50 -7.36
CA TRP A 78 -7.94 -0.68 -7.88
C TRP A 78 -8.06 -1.78 -6.84
N GLU A 79 -8.54 -2.96 -7.24
CA GLU A 79 -8.67 -4.12 -6.36
C GLU A 79 -8.32 -5.41 -7.10
N GLY A 80 -7.79 -6.41 -6.42
CA GLY A 80 -7.49 -7.69 -7.06
C GLY A 80 -6.61 -8.62 -6.23
N SER A 81 -5.82 -9.43 -6.92
CA SER A 81 -4.94 -10.44 -6.31
C SER A 81 -3.48 -9.98 -6.20
N LEU A 82 -3.12 -8.86 -6.84
CA LEU A 82 -1.75 -8.33 -6.91
C LEU A 82 -1.29 -7.65 -5.62
N ASN A 83 -0.19 -8.10 -5.03
CA ASN A 83 0.45 -7.38 -3.92
C ASN A 83 1.26 -6.19 -4.45
N ILE A 84 0.73 -4.97 -4.34
CA ILE A 84 1.31 -3.78 -4.99
C ILE A 84 2.77 -3.55 -4.57
N LEU A 85 3.09 -3.79 -3.29
CA LEU A 85 4.40 -3.54 -2.69
C LEU A 85 5.36 -4.73 -2.73
N SER A 86 4.97 -5.85 -3.34
CA SER A 86 5.83 -7.05 -3.45
C SER A 86 5.66 -7.84 -4.74
N GLN A 87 4.92 -7.31 -5.72
CA GLN A 87 4.72 -7.97 -7.02
C GLN A 87 6.07 -8.27 -7.69
N ASN A 88 6.18 -9.47 -8.25
CA ASN A 88 7.37 -9.95 -8.95
C ASN A 88 7.01 -10.61 -10.28
N ASP A 89 6.90 -11.94 -10.29
CA ASP A 89 6.62 -12.73 -11.49
C ASP A 89 5.46 -13.68 -11.20
N SER A 90 4.29 -13.09 -10.98
CA SER A 90 3.04 -13.83 -10.75
C SER A 90 1.93 -13.31 -11.67
N CYS A 91 1.06 -14.23 -12.07
CA CYS A 91 -0.13 -13.92 -12.87
C CYS A 91 -1.22 -13.38 -11.95
N GLU A 92 -1.31 -12.06 -11.83
CA GLU A 92 -2.27 -11.38 -10.97
C GLU A 92 -3.29 -10.58 -11.77
N ILE A 93 -4.44 -10.33 -11.17
CA ILE A 93 -5.44 -9.40 -11.71
C ILE A 93 -5.54 -8.15 -10.85
N MET A 94 -5.83 -7.04 -11.50
CA MET A 94 -6.32 -5.82 -10.86
C MET A 94 -7.48 -5.27 -11.68
N ARG A 95 -8.64 -5.09 -11.03
CA ARG A 95 -9.79 -4.42 -11.61
C ARG A 95 -9.68 -2.93 -11.32
N ARG A 96 -9.84 -2.12 -12.35
CA ARG A 96 -9.95 -0.66 -12.25
C ARG A 96 -11.41 -0.23 -12.24
N ILE A 97 -11.80 0.55 -11.25
CA ILE A 97 -13.15 1.08 -11.06
C ILE A 97 -13.04 2.60 -10.94
N VAL A 98 -13.68 3.35 -11.85
CA VAL A 98 -13.70 4.81 -11.83
C VAL A 98 -15.04 5.27 -11.24
N SER A 99 -15.07 5.51 -9.93
CA SER A 99 -16.28 5.91 -9.23
C SER A 99 -15.94 6.46 -7.84
N ALA A 100 -16.15 7.77 -7.64
CA ALA A 100 -16.01 8.42 -6.34
C ALA A 100 -16.82 7.70 -5.24
N LYS A 101 -18.06 7.28 -5.58
CA LYS A 101 -18.95 6.57 -4.65
C LYS A 101 -18.36 5.24 -4.21
N LEU A 102 -17.88 4.40 -5.14
CA LEU A 102 -17.32 3.08 -4.78
C LEU A 102 -15.99 3.22 -4.05
N SER A 103 -15.16 4.20 -4.43
CA SER A 103 -13.91 4.53 -3.75
C SER A 103 -14.16 4.95 -2.30
N TYR A 104 -15.13 5.83 -2.05
CA TYR A 104 -15.52 6.22 -0.69
C TYR A 104 -16.09 5.05 0.12
N GLN A 105 -16.99 4.25 -0.47
CA GLN A 105 -17.54 3.07 0.20
C GLN A 105 -16.44 2.07 0.59
N MET A 106 -15.43 1.89 -0.27
CA MET A 106 -14.29 1.05 0.04
C MET A 106 -13.44 1.62 1.19
N ILE A 107 -13.14 2.93 1.16
CA ILE A 107 -12.39 3.62 2.22
C ILE A 107 -13.07 3.47 3.59
N ASP A 108 -14.39 3.63 3.64
CA ASP A 108 -15.18 3.47 4.87
C ASP A 108 -15.20 2.01 5.32
N PHE A 109 -15.41 1.07 4.38
CA PHE A 109 -15.41 -0.36 4.68
C PHE A 109 -14.10 -0.84 5.30
N ILE A 110 -12.95 -0.37 4.80
CA ILE A 110 -11.63 -0.74 5.36
C ILE A 110 -11.26 0.05 6.61
N GLY A 111 -12.09 1.01 7.03
CA GLY A 111 -11.92 1.75 8.28
C GLY A 111 -10.74 2.73 8.29
N VAL A 112 -10.27 3.17 7.12
CA VAL A 112 -9.12 4.09 7.03
C VAL A 112 -9.51 5.57 7.03
N SER A 113 -10.80 5.89 6.92
CA SER A 113 -11.34 7.26 6.84
C SER A 113 -10.83 8.20 7.94
N SER A 114 -10.66 7.71 9.16
CA SER A 114 -10.15 8.50 10.30
C SER A 114 -8.67 8.89 10.17
N TYR A 115 -7.90 8.17 9.35
CA TYR A 115 -6.46 8.36 9.17
C TYR A 115 -6.11 9.12 7.88
N LEU A 116 -7.09 9.43 7.03
CA LEU A 116 -6.90 10.20 5.80
C LEU A 116 -6.92 11.73 6.02
N ARG A 117 -7.14 12.17 7.27
CA ARG A 117 -7.09 13.57 7.68
C ARG A 117 -5.65 14.02 7.98
#